data_AF-A0A534Q914-F1
#
_entry.id   AF-A0A534Q914-F1
#
_cell.length_a   1.000
_cell.length_b   1.000
_cell.length_c   1.000
_cell.angle_alpha   90.00
_cell.angle_beta   90.00
_cell.angle_gamma   90.00
#
_symmetry.space_group_name_H-M   'P 1'
#
loop_
_entity.id
_entity.type
_entity.pdbx_description
1 polymer ?
#
loop_
_entity_poly.entity_id
_entity_poly.type
_entity_poly.pdbx_seq_one_letter_code
_entity_poly.pdbx_strand_id
1 'polypeptide(L)'
;MTHSKRLFVLIAATWLGAGFLQAAGAPTASTYLRFLEVERNGTGEVSGLNGAAGVAVSPDGRHVYATGELEDALAVFERDSASGALTFVEEQKDVLDGSLAGGDAGLRRLNGAHGVVVSPDGAQVYVTSKTGDALTVFSRDVATGALTFVQTKYD
;
A
#
# COMPACT_ATOMS: atom_id res chain seq x y z
N MET A 1 13.92 24.45 -7.02
CA MET A 1 12.48 24.53 -7.37
C MET A 1 12.34 24.08 -8.81
N THR A 2 12.21 22.77 -9.03
CA THR A 2 12.23 22.17 -10.36
C THR A 2 10.80 21.81 -10.72
N HIS A 3 10.15 22.66 -11.53
CA HIS A 3 8.81 22.41 -12.05
C HIS A 3 8.85 21.26 -13.06
N SER A 4 8.32 20.10 -12.66
CA SER A 4 7.99 19.02 -13.59
C SER A 4 6.76 19.43 -14.40
N LYS A 5 6.98 19.89 -15.64
CA LYS A 5 5.90 20.19 -16.60
C LYS A 5 5.35 18.87 -17.14
N ARG A 6 4.10 18.55 -16.80
CA ARG A 6 3.36 17.43 -17.42
C ARG A 6 2.92 17.85 -18.83
N LEU A 7 3.43 17.14 -19.83
CA LEU A 7 3.08 17.32 -21.24
C LEU A 7 1.72 16.65 -21.50
N PHE A 8 0.68 17.43 -21.81
CA PHE A 8 -0.57 16.90 -22.35
C PHE A 8 -0.47 16.89 -23.89
N VAL A 9 -0.49 15.70 -24.49
CA VAL A 9 -0.67 15.55 -25.93
C VAL A 9 -2.16 15.51 -26.22
N LEU A 10 -2.70 16.60 -26.79
CA LEU A 10 -4.03 16.60 -27.40
C LEU A 10 -3.94 15.94 -28.78
N ILE A 11 -4.63 14.82 -28.99
CA ILE A 11 -4.91 14.31 -30.33
C ILE A 11 -6.20 14.97 -30.80
N ALA A 12 -6.10 15.85 -31.80
CA ALA A 12 -7.25 16.35 -32.54
C ALA A 12 -7.68 15.28 -33.56
N ALA A 13 -8.88 14.73 -33.39
CA ALA A 13 -9.53 13.92 -34.42
C ALA A 13 -10.62 14.75 -35.09
N THR A 14 -10.36 15.23 -36.30
CA THR A 14 -11.39 15.76 -37.20
C THR A 14 -12.18 14.59 -37.76
N TRP A 15 -13.50 14.62 -37.61
CA TRP A 15 -14.41 13.56 -38.02
C TRP A 15 -15.21 13.99 -39.26
N LEU A 16 -15.15 13.19 -40.33
CA LEU A 16 -16.05 13.20 -41.47
C LEU A 16 -16.46 11.74 -41.71
N GLY A 17 -17.75 11.43 -41.55
CA GLY A 17 -18.34 10.20 -42.09
C GLY A 17 -18.92 9.24 -41.06
N ALA A 18 -20.26 9.16 -41.04
CA ALA A 18 -21.05 8.23 -40.26
C ALA A 18 -20.64 6.75 -40.47
N GLY A 19 -20.44 6.04 -39.36
CA GLY A 19 -20.12 4.61 -39.34
C GLY A 19 -19.67 4.19 -37.96
N PHE A 20 -20.59 4.06 -37.00
CA PHE A 20 -20.25 3.49 -35.70
C PHE A 20 -20.05 1.98 -35.84
N LEU A 21 -18.79 1.60 -36.00
CA LEU A 21 -18.29 0.26 -35.70
C LEU A 21 -17.29 0.42 -34.55
N GLN A 22 -17.60 -0.07 -33.36
CA GLN A 22 -16.60 -0.80 -32.58
C GLN A 22 -17.27 -1.60 -31.45
N ALA A 23 -17.10 -2.92 -31.49
CA ALA A 23 -17.21 -3.75 -30.31
C ALA A 23 -16.15 -3.25 -29.30
N ALA A 24 -16.59 -2.88 -28.10
CA ALA A 24 -15.69 -2.68 -26.98
C ALA A 24 -15.10 -4.06 -26.63
N GLY A 25 -13.90 -4.35 -27.13
CA GLY A 25 -13.11 -5.44 -26.59
C GLY A 25 -12.83 -5.11 -25.13
N ALA A 26 -13.47 -5.84 -24.21
CA ALA A 26 -13.10 -5.83 -22.81
C ALA A 26 -11.57 -6.06 -22.71
N PRO A 27 -10.87 -5.46 -21.74
CA PRO A 27 -9.44 -5.72 -21.57
C PRO A 27 -9.24 -7.22 -21.41
N THR A 28 -8.69 -7.85 -22.45
CA THR A 28 -8.28 -9.26 -22.40
C THR A 28 -7.21 -9.34 -21.33
N ALA A 29 -7.52 -10.03 -20.23
CA ALA A 29 -6.53 -10.39 -19.23
C ALA A 29 -5.38 -11.08 -19.97
N SER A 30 -4.22 -10.43 -20.01
CA SER A 30 -3.04 -11.04 -20.62
C SER A 30 -2.73 -12.32 -19.87
N THR A 31 -2.50 -13.40 -20.61
CA THR A 31 -2.12 -14.73 -20.08
C THR A 31 -0.71 -14.77 -19.48
N TYR A 32 -0.04 -13.61 -19.36
CA TYR A 32 1.32 -13.47 -18.86
C TYR A 32 1.40 -12.30 -17.89
N LEU A 33 2.25 -12.43 -16.88
CA LEU A 33 2.64 -11.33 -16.01
C LEU A 33 3.28 -10.24 -16.86
N ARG A 34 2.80 -9.01 -16.69
CA ARG A 34 3.38 -7.82 -17.31
C ARG A 34 3.81 -6.85 -16.24
N PHE A 35 4.90 -6.15 -16.49
CA PHE A 35 5.29 -5.01 -15.66
C PHE A 35 4.23 -3.90 -15.77
N LEU A 36 3.87 -3.32 -14.64
CA LEU A 36 3.00 -2.15 -14.57
C LEU A 36 3.80 -0.95 -14.05
N GLU A 37 4.34 -1.06 -12.84
CA GLU A 37 5.04 0.03 -12.16
C GLU A 37 5.99 -0.48 -11.07
N VAL A 38 6.71 0.45 -10.43
CA VAL A 38 7.57 0.20 -9.26
C VAL A 38 7.47 1.36 -8.27
N GLU A 39 7.02 1.07 -7.06
CA GLU A 39 7.07 2.00 -5.92
C GLU A 39 8.44 1.88 -5.23
N ARG A 40 9.12 3.00 -4.98
CA ARG A 40 10.46 3.01 -4.39
C ARG A 40 10.50 3.88 -3.14
N ASN A 41 11.09 3.33 -2.08
CA ASN A 41 11.36 4.07 -0.85
C ASN A 41 12.12 5.37 -1.13
N GLY A 42 11.68 6.48 -0.54
CA GLY A 42 12.32 7.80 -0.69
C GLY A 42 12.06 8.48 -2.03
N THR A 43 11.14 7.98 -2.87
CA THR A 43 10.72 8.65 -4.11
C THR A 43 9.33 9.25 -3.95
N GLY A 44 9.20 10.56 -4.16
CA GLY A 44 7.94 11.25 -3.92
C GLY A 44 7.53 11.18 -2.45
N GLU A 45 6.29 10.75 -2.20
CA GLU A 45 5.74 10.56 -0.85
C GLU A 45 5.97 9.14 -0.31
N VAL A 46 6.50 8.22 -1.14
CA VAL A 46 6.64 6.80 -0.77
C VAL A 46 7.72 6.61 0.29
N SER A 47 7.31 6.06 1.43
CA SER A 47 8.19 5.62 2.52
C SER A 47 7.81 4.20 3.00
N GLY A 48 8.54 3.66 3.98
CA GLY A 48 8.22 2.38 4.60
C GLY A 48 8.57 1.11 3.79
N LEU A 49 9.29 1.24 2.66
CA LEU A 49 9.59 0.11 1.76
C LEU A 49 11.03 -0.41 1.80
N ASN A 50 11.88 0.10 2.70
CA ASN A 50 13.24 -0.42 2.80
C ASN A 50 13.21 -1.87 3.33
N GLY A 51 13.83 -2.79 2.59
CA GLY A 51 13.75 -4.21 2.88
C GLY A 51 12.34 -4.78 2.72
N ALA A 52 11.58 -4.34 1.70
CA ALA A 52 10.24 -4.84 1.43
C ALA A 52 10.18 -6.39 1.45
N ALA A 53 9.36 -6.97 2.34
CA ALA A 53 9.39 -8.40 2.67
C ALA A 53 8.04 -9.11 2.47
N GLY A 54 6.95 -8.44 2.83
CA GLY A 54 5.59 -8.97 2.74
C GLY A 54 4.66 -8.03 1.99
N VAL A 55 3.62 -8.61 1.39
CA VAL A 55 2.57 -7.85 0.71
C VAL A 55 1.22 -8.52 0.90
N ALA A 56 0.18 -7.72 1.15
CA ALA A 56 -1.20 -8.18 1.20
C ALA A 56 -2.13 -7.21 0.46
N VAL A 57 -3.16 -7.75 -0.19
CA VAL A 57 -4.24 -6.98 -0.80
C VAL A 57 -5.48 -7.13 0.06
N SER A 58 -6.18 -6.02 0.29
CA SER A 58 -7.48 -6.02 0.96
C SER A 58 -8.53 -6.86 0.21
N PRO A 59 -9.51 -7.49 0.89
CA PRO A 59 -10.55 -8.29 0.24
C PRO A 59 -11.39 -7.52 -0.80
N ASP A 60 -11.54 -6.21 -0.63
CA ASP A 60 -12.22 -5.32 -1.58
C ASP A 60 -11.37 -4.99 -2.81
N GLY A 61 -10.08 -5.36 -2.82
CA GLY A 61 -9.14 -5.15 -3.93
C GLY A 61 -8.67 -3.71 -4.10
N ARG A 62 -9.01 -2.80 -3.17
CA ARG A 62 -8.78 -1.34 -3.30
C ARG A 62 -7.53 -0.84 -2.59
N HIS A 63 -6.89 -1.66 -1.75
CA HIS A 63 -5.70 -1.25 -1.01
C HIS A 63 -4.67 -2.36 -0.91
N VAL A 64 -3.39 -1.99 -0.95
CA VAL A 64 -2.23 -2.87 -0.82
C VAL A 64 -1.41 -2.43 0.40
N TYR A 65 -0.96 -3.42 1.16
CA TYR A 65 -0.17 -3.25 2.37
C TYR A 65 1.18 -3.93 2.15
N ALA A 66 2.29 -3.24 2.41
CA ALA A 66 3.62 -3.78 2.22
C ALA A 66 4.51 -3.51 3.45
N THR A 67 5.19 -4.54 3.95
CA THR A 67 6.09 -4.43 5.11
C THR A 67 7.51 -4.12 4.65
N GLY A 68 8.16 -3.14 5.28
CA GLY A 68 9.59 -2.84 5.11
C GLY A 68 10.37 -3.34 6.32
N GLU A 69 11.01 -4.51 6.21
CA GLU A 69 11.72 -5.16 7.33
C GLU A 69 12.87 -4.30 7.86
N LEU A 70 13.58 -3.58 6.97
CA LEU A 70 14.71 -2.75 7.36
C LEU A 70 14.29 -1.32 7.74
N GLU A 71 13.04 -0.94 7.47
CA GLU A 71 12.47 0.36 7.83
C GLU A 71 11.64 0.30 9.12
N ASP A 72 11.39 -0.90 9.66
CA ASP A 72 10.48 -1.15 10.79
C ASP A 72 9.07 -0.59 10.54
N ALA A 73 8.56 -0.82 9.34
CA ALA A 73 7.40 -0.11 8.83
C ALA A 73 6.42 -0.98 8.04
N LEU A 74 5.20 -0.46 7.91
CA LEU A 74 4.14 -0.93 7.03
C LEU A 74 3.67 0.24 6.17
N ALA A 75 3.88 0.15 4.86
CA ALA A 75 3.39 1.09 3.87
C ALA A 75 1.99 0.69 3.38
N VAL A 76 1.13 1.70 3.19
CA VAL A 76 -0.25 1.56 2.74
C VAL A 76 -0.41 2.27 1.41
N PHE A 77 -1.03 1.59 0.44
CA PHE A 77 -1.32 2.11 -0.87
C PHE A 77 -2.80 1.93 -1.20
N GLU A 78 -3.43 2.94 -1.79
CA GLU A 78 -4.65 2.76 -2.57
C GLU A 78 -4.28 2.10 -3.89
N ARG A 79 -5.16 1.21 -4.37
CA ARG A 79 -5.01 0.49 -5.63
C ARG A 79 -6.20 0.79 -6.52
N ASP A 80 -5.92 1.34 -7.70
CA ASP A 80 -6.93 1.48 -8.72
C ASP A 80 -7.42 0.09 -9.18
N SER A 81 -8.70 -0.19 -8.98
CA SER A 81 -9.27 -1.52 -9.24
C SER A 81 -9.20 -1.94 -10.72
N ALA A 82 -9.17 -0.97 -11.65
CA ALA A 82 -9.19 -1.22 -13.09
C ALA A 82 -7.80 -1.47 -13.66
N SER A 83 -6.82 -0.64 -13.30
CA SER A 83 -5.45 -0.68 -13.83
C SER A 83 -4.47 -1.43 -12.93
N GLY A 84 -4.74 -1.47 -11.62
CA GLY A 84 -3.85 -1.98 -10.60
C GLY A 84 -2.76 -1.01 -10.14
N ALA A 85 -2.77 0.23 -10.62
CA ALA A 85 -1.82 1.26 -10.22
C ALA A 85 -1.99 1.64 -8.74
N LEU A 86 -0.89 1.95 -8.08
CA LEU A 86 -0.81 2.25 -6.66
C LEU A 86 -0.68 3.75 -6.42
N THR A 87 -1.25 4.21 -5.32
CA THR A 87 -1.07 5.57 -4.81
C THR A 87 -0.78 5.46 -3.32
N PHE A 88 0.34 6.04 -2.88
CA PHE A 88 0.73 6.01 -1.47
C PHE A 88 -0.31 6.72 -0.60
N VAL A 89 -0.66 6.11 0.53
CA VAL A 89 -1.63 6.65 1.49
C VAL A 89 -0.92 7.04 2.77
N GLU A 90 -0.22 6.10 3.40
CA GLU A 90 0.47 6.34 4.67
C GLU A 90 1.56 5.30 4.95
N GLU A 91 2.35 5.59 5.97
CA GLU A 91 3.30 4.67 6.60
C GLU A 91 2.96 4.53 8.08
N GLN A 92 2.84 3.29 8.56
CA GLN A 92 2.86 2.97 9.98
C GLN A 92 4.27 2.54 10.33
N LYS A 93 4.95 3.31 11.16
CA LYS A 93 6.31 3.00 11.62
C LYS A 93 6.33 2.81 13.13
N ASP A 94 7.31 2.07 13.62
CA ASP A 94 7.54 2.03 15.06
C ASP A 94 7.81 3.43 15.61
N VAL A 95 7.15 3.78 16.70
CA VAL A 95 7.42 5.03 17.41
C VAL A 95 8.35 4.67 18.55
N LEU A 96 9.66 4.75 18.29
CA LEU A 96 10.66 4.74 19.36
C LEU A 96 10.71 6.14 19.99
N ASP A 97 9.63 6.60 20.60
CA ASP A 97 9.81 7.64 21.60
C ASP A 97 10.53 6.98 22.77
N GLY A 98 11.77 7.41 23.04
CA GLY A 98 12.60 6.89 24.13
C GLY A 98 12.01 7.08 25.54
N SER A 99 10.71 7.32 25.67
CA SER A 99 9.94 7.29 26.90
C SER A 99 9.51 5.85 27.21
N LEU A 100 10.48 4.99 27.54
CA LEU A 100 10.23 3.76 28.32
C LEU A 100 9.86 4.11 29.78
N ALA A 101 8.97 5.08 29.96
CA ALA A 101 8.45 5.51 31.24
C ALA A 101 6.92 5.34 31.25
N GLY A 102 6.48 4.08 31.16
CA GLY A 102 5.08 3.71 31.30
C GLY A 102 4.68 2.63 30.30
N GLY A 103 4.43 1.42 30.80
CA GLY A 103 4.20 0.21 30.01
C GLY A 103 3.16 0.31 28.90
N ASP A 104 3.43 -0.46 27.85
CA ASP A 104 2.51 -1.10 26.90
C ASP A 104 1.60 -0.21 26.01
N ALA A 105 1.60 1.11 26.13
CA ALA A 105 0.60 1.95 25.47
C ALA A 105 0.98 2.60 24.11
N GLY A 106 2.23 2.46 23.62
CA GLY A 106 2.69 3.27 22.47
C GLY A 106 3.46 2.54 21.37
N LEU A 107 3.91 1.31 21.61
CA LEU A 107 4.84 0.64 20.71
C LEU A 107 4.07 -0.27 19.76
N ARG A 108 3.92 0.19 18.50
CA ARG A 108 3.46 -0.66 17.40
C ARG A 108 4.40 -1.86 17.21
N ARG A 109 5.62 -1.83 17.76
CA ARG A 109 6.64 -2.89 17.74
C ARG A 109 6.77 -3.52 16.35
N LEU A 110 6.95 -2.65 15.36
CA LEU A 110 7.13 -3.05 13.96
C LEU A 110 8.60 -3.37 13.62
N ASN A 111 9.45 -3.55 14.63
CA ASN A 111 10.86 -3.83 14.41
C ASN A 111 11.05 -5.17 13.66
N GLY A 112 11.62 -5.09 12.45
CA GLY A 112 11.67 -6.21 11.52
C GLY A 112 10.31 -6.66 11.01
N ALA A 113 9.38 -5.75 10.73
CA ALA A 113 8.07 -6.06 10.14
C ALA A 113 8.25 -6.93 8.87
N HIS A 114 7.64 -8.12 8.87
CA HIS A 114 7.92 -9.15 7.88
C HIS A 114 6.66 -9.66 7.21
N GLY A 115 5.78 -10.36 7.93
CA GLY A 115 4.52 -10.85 7.39
C GLY A 115 3.40 -9.82 7.53
N VAL A 116 2.47 -9.78 6.57
CA VAL A 116 1.24 -8.99 6.66
C VAL A 116 0.06 -9.76 6.07
N VAL A 117 -1.10 -9.70 6.74
CA VAL A 117 -2.37 -10.24 6.23
C VAL A 117 -3.53 -9.31 6.58
N VAL A 118 -4.55 -9.26 5.72
CA VAL A 118 -5.80 -8.55 5.97
C VAL A 118 -6.88 -9.58 6.33
N SER A 119 -7.71 -9.29 7.33
CA SER A 119 -8.83 -10.16 7.69
C SER A 119 -9.81 -10.34 6.52
N PRO A 120 -10.54 -11.48 6.44
CA PRO A 120 -11.52 -11.71 5.38
C PRO A 120 -12.65 -10.68 5.33
N ASP A 121 -13.02 -10.09 6.47
CA ASP A 121 -14.00 -9.00 6.56
C ASP A 121 -13.42 -7.62 6.17
N GLY A 122 -12.12 -7.53 5.93
CA GLY A 122 -11.42 -6.31 5.54
C GLY A 122 -11.27 -5.27 6.65
N ALA A 123 -11.60 -5.60 7.91
CA ALA A 123 -11.62 -4.66 9.03
C ALA A 123 -10.28 -4.57 9.78
N GLN A 124 -9.42 -5.58 9.68
CA GLN A 124 -8.16 -5.64 10.44
C GLN A 124 -6.97 -6.01 9.56
N VAL A 125 -5.81 -5.46 9.90
CA VAL A 125 -4.51 -5.81 9.32
C VAL A 125 -3.60 -6.32 10.44
N TYR A 126 -2.99 -7.47 10.21
CA TYR A 126 -2.09 -8.13 11.15
C TYR A 126 -0.69 -8.13 10.57
N VAL A 127 0.29 -7.74 11.38
CA VAL A 127 1.71 -7.69 11.01
C VAL A 127 2.51 -8.51 11.98
N THR A 128 3.39 -9.37 11.47
CA THR A 128 4.39 -10.07 12.28
C THR A 128 5.73 -9.35 12.21
N SER A 129 6.36 -9.18 13.37
CA SER A 129 7.64 -8.50 13.53
C SER A 129 8.68 -9.51 13.95
N LYS A 130 9.66 -9.76 13.07
CA LYS A 130 10.67 -10.80 13.23
C LYS A 130 11.70 -10.46 14.29
N THR A 131 12.07 -9.18 14.41
CA THR A 131 13.05 -8.73 15.40
C THR A 131 12.37 -8.25 16.68
N GLY A 132 11.17 -7.69 16.55
CA GLY A 132 10.35 -7.24 17.67
C GLY A 132 9.67 -8.35 18.46
N ASP A 133 9.75 -9.62 18.02
CA ASP A 133 9.05 -10.79 18.59
C ASP A 133 7.57 -10.49 18.88
N ALA A 134 6.89 -9.93 17.87
CA ALA A 134 5.56 -9.34 18.06
C ALA A 134 4.58 -9.63 16.92
N LEU A 135 3.29 -9.64 17.27
CA LEU A 135 2.15 -9.60 16.39
C LEU A 135 1.37 -8.31 16.65
N THR A 136 1.37 -7.41 15.66
CA THR A 136 0.72 -6.11 15.74
C THR A 136 -0.59 -6.11 14.97
N VAL A 137 -1.64 -5.55 15.56
CA VAL A 137 -2.99 -5.49 14.99
C VAL A 137 -3.39 -4.03 14.77
N PHE A 138 -3.87 -3.75 13.57
CA PHE A 138 -4.43 -2.47 13.17
C PHE A 138 -5.88 -2.64 12.75
N SER A 139 -6.73 -1.66 13.08
CA SER A 139 -8.04 -1.50 12.45
C SER A 139 -7.88 -0.72 11.15
N ARG A 140 -8.60 -1.13 10.12
CA ARG A 140 -8.56 -0.53 8.79
C ARG A 140 -9.81 0.31 8.52
N ASP A 141 -9.61 1.54 8.07
CA ASP A 141 -10.66 2.32 7.43
C ASP A 141 -10.90 1.77 6.01
N VAL A 142 -12.10 1.28 5.72
CA VAL A 142 -12.40 0.62 4.44
C VAL A 142 -12.42 1.61 3.26
N ALA A 143 -12.69 2.88 3.52
CA ALA A 143 -12.82 3.89 2.48
C ALA A 143 -11.45 4.41 2.01
N THR A 144 -10.54 4.62 2.95
CA THR A 144 -9.23 5.26 2.76
C THR A 144 -8.06 4.30 2.86
N GLY A 145 -8.27 3.12 3.45
CA GLY A 145 -7.20 2.14 3.71
C GLY A 145 -6.32 2.46 4.92
N ALA A 146 -6.48 3.65 5.51
CA ALA A 146 -5.70 4.12 6.65
C ALA A 146 -5.85 3.19 7.86
N LEU A 147 -4.80 3.10 8.66
CA LEU A 147 -4.68 2.17 9.76
C LEU A 147 -4.63 2.91 11.08
N THR A 148 -5.37 2.37 12.05
CA THR A 148 -5.29 2.79 13.45
C THR A 148 -4.78 1.63 14.28
N PHE A 149 -3.77 1.89 15.11
CA PHE A 149 -3.22 0.88 16.02
C PHE A 149 -4.29 0.39 17.00
N VAL A 150 -4.39 -0.93 17.16
CA VAL A 150 -5.31 -1.55 18.12
C VAL A 150 -4.55 -2.18 19.28
N GLN A 151 -3.62 -3.08 18.99
CA GLN A 151 -2.84 -3.78 20.01
C GLN A 151 -1.61 -4.46 19.42
N THR A 152 -0.67 -4.81 20.30
CA THR A 152 0.45 -5.71 20.01
C THR A 152 0.42 -6.87 21.00
N LYS A 153 0.70 -8.09 20.52
CA LYS A 153 1.05 -9.24 21.36
C LYS A 153 2.52 -9.56 21.16
N TYR A 154 3.24 -9.81 22.24
CA TYR A 154 4.66 -10.12 22.24
C TYR A 154 4.99 -10.93 23.48
N ASP A 155 6.12 -11.62 23.43
CA ASP A 155 6.70 -12.35 24.56
C ASP A 155 7.63 -11.47 25.41
#